data_AF-L8WGP8-F1
#
_entry.id   AF-L8WGP8-F1
#
_cell.length_a   1.000
_cell.length_b   1.000
_cell.length_c   1.000
_cell.angle_alpha   90.00
_cell.angle_beta   90.00
_cell.angle_gamma   90.00
#
_symmetry.space_group_name_H-M   'P 1'
#
loop_
_entity.id
_entity.type
_entity.pdbx_description
1 polymer ?
#
loop_
_entity_poly.entity_id
_entity_poly.type
_entity_poly.pdbx_seq_one_letter_code
_entity_poly.pdbx_strand_id
1 'polypeptide(L)'
;MPSLVAVSGHEVLSPTTMVDANATLETLRGIKNTIIGNPTQKRELAVDGTLRRVLDWVNASEQTGDPIFESIRAEAAHIIASQAYGPSACPPEALVSVLEAQAPQALLTALKDERTQAVSRLTLALTRALRAVITAAAETIGPGRWHFLRNPAHPARMEARLVIEDMFSNEGLEVILPYLWHPEPDVRRNVNN
;
A
#
# COMPACT_ATOMS: atom_id res chain seq x y z
N MET A 1 -50.89 47.30 -6.23
CA MET A 1 -50.62 47.21 -4.78
C MET A 1 -51.54 46.16 -4.21
N PRO A 2 -51.09 45.11 -3.50
CA PRO A 2 -49.74 44.75 -3.01
C PRO A 2 -49.15 43.50 -3.73
N SER A 3 -47.82 43.28 -3.89
CA SER A 3 -46.74 42.96 -2.92
C SER A 3 -46.94 41.60 -2.22
N LEU A 4 -45.97 40.71 -1.93
CA LEU A 4 -44.51 40.55 -2.17
C LEU A 4 -44.11 39.21 -1.47
N VAL A 5 -42.87 38.73 -1.66
CA VAL A 5 -42.12 37.70 -0.87
C VAL A 5 -42.48 36.22 -1.17
N ALA A 6 -41.70 35.40 -1.88
CA ALA A 6 -40.32 34.89 -1.69
C ALA A 6 -40.18 33.76 -0.64
N VAL A 7 -39.20 32.86 -0.89
CA VAL A 7 -38.58 31.78 -0.08
C VAL A 7 -38.66 30.45 -0.85
N SER A 8 -37.62 30.09 -1.62
CA SER A 8 -36.33 29.49 -1.22
C SER A 8 -36.43 27.96 -1.15
N GLY A 9 -35.49 27.27 -1.79
CA GLY A 9 -35.29 25.83 -1.59
C GLY A 9 -34.92 24.99 -2.80
N HIS A 10 -34.32 25.52 -3.86
CA HIS A 10 -33.49 24.67 -4.73
C HIS A 10 -32.13 24.51 -4.06
N GLU A 11 -32.10 23.66 -3.05
CA GLU A 11 -30.87 23.14 -2.48
C GLU A 11 -30.28 22.21 -3.56
N VAL A 12 -29.37 22.76 -4.37
CA VAL A 12 -28.46 21.95 -5.18
C VAL A 12 -27.54 21.23 -4.20
N LEU A 13 -28.04 20.11 -3.67
CA LEU A 13 -27.21 19.07 -3.08
C LEU A 13 -26.31 18.56 -4.21
N SER A 14 -25.06 19.01 -4.20
CA SER A 14 -23.86 18.17 -4.28
C SER A 14 -22.64 18.99 -4.72
N PRO A 15 -21.74 19.32 -3.79
CA PRO A 15 -20.35 18.97 -3.96
C PRO A 15 -20.19 17.60 -3.31
N THR A 16 -20.17 16.54 -4.12
CA THR A 16 -19.42 15.34 -3.78
C THR A 16 -18.09 15.84 -3.24
N THR A 17 -17.84 15.63 -1.96
CA THR A 17 -16.69 16.17 -1.24
C THR A 17 -15.44 16.00 -2.09
N MET A 18 -14.96 17.09 -2.72
CA MET A 18 -13.64 17.10 -3.33
C MET A 18 -12.71 16.79 -2.18
N VAL A 19 -12.19 15.56 -2.15
CA VAL A 19 -11.18 15.18 -1.19
C VAL A 19 -10.01 16.12 -1.45
N ASP A 20 -9.65 16.93 -0.46
CA ASP A 20 -8.49 17.79 -0.58
C ASP A 20 -7.25 16.88 -0.68
N ALA A 21 -6.72 16.77 -1.89
CA ALA A 21 -5.61 15.89 -2.20
C ALA A 21 -4.35 16.27 -1.41
N ASN A 22 -4.13 17.55 -1.13
CA ASN A 22 -3.00 17.99 -0.31
C ASN A 22 -3.20 17.59 1.14
N ALA A 23 -4.39 17.83 1.71
CA ALA A 23 -4.71 17.40 3.07
C ALA A 23 -4.60 15.88 3.23
N THR A 24 -5.01 15.13 2.21
CA THR A 24 -4.89 13.67 2.16
C THR A 24 -3.44 13.23 2.17
N LEU A 25 -2.60 13.83 1.31
CA LEU A 25 -1.17 13.52 1.27
C LEU A 25 -0.47 13.81 2.59
N GLU A 26 -0.77 14.94 3.24
CA GLU A 26 -0.22 15.28 4.55
C GLU A 26 -0.68 14.31 5.64
N THR A 27 -1.94 13.89 5.60
CA THR A 27 -2.47 12.86 6.51
C THR A 27 -1.71 11.54 6.35
N LEU A 28 -1.50 11.07 5.12
CA LEU A 28 -0.75 9.84 4.84
C LEU A 28 0.71 9.95 5.30
N ARG A 29 1.36 11.09 5.07
CA ARG A 29 2.71 11.36 5.59
C ARG A 29 2.77 11.30 7.10
N GLY A 30 1.78 11.88 7.78
CA GLY A 30 1.63 11.80 9.23
C GLY A 30 1.53 10.35 9.73
N ILE A 31 0.68 9.55 9.09
CA ILE A 31 0.53 8.11 9.39
C ILE A 31 1.87 7.39 9.20
N LYS A 32 2.51 7.52 8.03
CA LYS A 32 3.80 6.86 7.73
C LYS A 32 4.85 7.18 8.80
N ASN A 33 5.03 8.46 9.12
CA ASN A 33 6.05 8.89 10.08
C ASN A 33 5.77 8.36 11.49
N THR A 34 4.51 8.14 11.84
CA THR A 34 4.10 7.61 13.15
C THR A 34 4.39 6.11 13.28
N ILE A 35 4.22 5.34 12.21
CA ILE A 35 4.38 3.87 12.24
C ILE A 35 5.81 3.38 11.97
N ILE A 36 6.66 4.19 11.32
CA ILE A 36 8.05 3.80 11.05
C ILE A 36 8.79 3.57 12.36
N GLY A 37 9.31 2.35 12.54
CA GLY A 37 10.07 1.97 13.73
C GLY A 37 9.26 1.89 15.03
N ASN A 38 7.92 2.01 14.97
CA ASN A 38 7.06 2.01 16.14
C ASN A 38 6.06 0.83 16.12
N PRO A 39 6.37 -0.30 16.79
CA PRO A 39 5.50 -1.48 16.79
C PRO A 39 4.12 -1.22 17.40
N THR A 40 4.02 -0.37 18.42
CA THR A 40 2.74 -0.04 19.06
C THR A 40 1.80 0.65 18.08
N GLN A 41 2.30 1.65 17.36
CA GLN A 41 1.53 2.40 16.37
C GLN A 41 1.15 1.53 15.15
N LYS A 42 2.03 0.62 14.74
CA LYS A 42 1.67 -0.39 13.72
C LYS A 42 0.51 -1.27 14.19
N ARG A 43 0.51 -1.71 15.44
CA ARG A 43 -0.61 -2.50 16.00
C ARG A 43 -1.91 -1.69 16.03
N GLU A 44 -1.86 -0.44 16.46
CA GLU A 44 -3.05 0.43 16.49
C GLU A 44 -3.65 0.61 15.09
N LEU A 45 -2.80 0.91 14.09
CA LEU A 45 -3.20 1.02 12.68
C LEU A 45 -3.79 -0.28 12.10
N ALA A 46 -3.36 -1.44 12.61
CA ALA A 46 -3.87 -2.73 12.19
C ALA A 46 -5.32 -2.97 12.64
N VAL A 47 -5.68 -2.45 13.81
CA VAL A 47 -6.95 -2.73 14.49
C VAL A 47 -8.01 -1.67 14.21
N ASP A 48 -7.61 -0.42 13.96
CA ASP A 48 -8.51 0.73 13.80
C ASP A 48 -9.20 0.82 12.41
N GLY A 49 -8.87 -0.08 11.48
CA GLY A 49 -9.41 -0.11 10.11
C GLY A 49 -8.84 0.97 9.17
N THR A 50 -7.89 1.79 9.63
CA THR A 50 -7.23 2.82 8.83
C THR A 50 -6.46 2.22 7.66
N LEU A 51 -5.89 1.03 7.81
CA LEU A 51 -5.17 0.35 6.73
C LEU A 51 -6.04 0.12 5.49
N ARG A 52 -7.32 -0.17 5.66
CA ARG A 52 -8.24 -0.37 4.53
C ARG A 52 -8.47 0.93 3.76
N ARG A 53 -8.61 2.06 4.48
CA ARG A 53 -8.70 3.40 3.88
C ARG A 53 -7.40 3.79 3.17
N VAL A 54 -6.24 3.42 3.72
CA VAL A 54 -4.95 3.59 3.04
C VAL A 54 -4.91 2.77 1.75
N LEU A 55 -5.48 1.56 1.75
CA LEU A 55 -5.47 0.70 0.57
C LEU A 55 -6.34 1.25 -0.56
N ASP A 56 -7.47 1.88 -0.25
CA ASP A 56 -8.31 2.56 -1.25
C ASP A 56 -7.51 3.58 -2.06
N TRP A 57 -6.52 4.24 -1.42
CA TRP A 57 -5.63 5.18 -2.07
C TRP A 57 -4.61 4.55 -3.02
N VAL A 58 -4.28 3.25 -2.90
CA VAL A 58 -3.32 2.59 -3.80
C VAL A 58 -3.84 2.51 -5.24
N ASN A 59 -5.14 2.25 -5.38
CA ASN A 59 -5.84 2.14 -6.66
C ASN A 59 -6.72 3.36 -6.95
N ALA A 60 -6.56 4.46 -6.19
CA ALA A 60 -7.27 5.69 -6.47
C ALA A 60 -6.94 6.17 -7.89
N SER A 61 -7.95 6.09 -8.76
CA SER A 61 -7.87 6.52 -10.14
C SER A 61 -8.70 7.78 -10.29
N GLU A 62 -8.09 8.95 -10.10
CA GLU A 62 -8.73 10.16 -10.61
C GLU A 62 -8.45 10.33 -12.11
N GLN A 63 -9.47 10.82 -12.81
CA GLN A 63 -9.46 11.11 -14.24
C GLN A 63 -8.65 12.37 -14.58
N THR A 64 -8.04 13.01 -13.59
CA THR A 64 -7.49 14.36 -13.66
C THR A 64 -6.03 14.42 -14.13
N GLY A 65 -5.32 13.29 -14.19
CA GLY A 65 -3.89 13.28 -14.59
C GLY A 65 -3.00 14.12 -13.67
N ASP A 66 -3.48 14.44 -12.47
CA ASP A 66 -2.80 15.32 -11.53
C ASP A 66 -1.69 14.53 -10.79
N PRO A 67 -0.41 14.96 -10.86
CA PRO A 67 0.72 14.33 -10.19
C PRO A 67 0.57 14.17 -8.67
N ILE A 68 -0.34 14.94 -8.04
CA ILE A 68 -0.61 14.78 -6.61
C ILE A 68 -1.17 13.39 -6.27
N PHE A 69 -1.99 12.80 -7.14
CA PHE A 69 -2.56 11.47 -6.90
C PHE A 69 -1.51 10.38 -7.02
N GLU A 70 -0.52 10.54 -7.90
CA GLU A 70 0.64 9.64 -7.95
C GLU A 70 1.43 9.69 -6.64
N SER A 71 1.55 10.88 -6.05
CA SER A 71 2.20 11.07 -4.74
C SER A 71 1.40 10.43 -3.61
N ILE A 72 0.07 10.56 -3.62
CA ILE A 72 -0.85 9.90 -2.68
C ILE A 72 -0.74 8.38 -2.77
N ARG A 73 -0.82 7.82 -3.98
CA ARG A 73 -0.70 6.38 -4.24
C ARG A 73 0.66 5.84 -3.78
N ALA A 74 1.74 6.56 -4.07
CA ALA A 74 3.09 6.19 -3.64
C ALA A 74 3.23 6.23 -2.10
N GLU A 75 2.66 7.25 -1.46
CA GLU A 75 2.69 7.36 0.00
C GLU A 75 1.87 6.25 0.69
N ALA A 76 0.70 5.91 0.14
CA ALA A 76 -0.09 4.76 0.59
C ALA A 76 0.69 3.44 0.46
N ALA A 77 1.40 3.24 -0.65
CA ALA A 77 2.26 2.08 -0.84
C ALA A 77 3.39 2.03 0.20
N HIS A 78 4.00 3.16 0.55
CA HIS A 78 5.02 3.23 1.62
C HIS A 78 4.46 2.87 3.00
N ILE A 79 3.23 3.27 3.33
CA ILE A 79 2.57 2.87 4.58
C ILE A 79 2.37 1.35 4.62
N ILE A 80 1.86 0.76 3.55
CA ILE A 80 1.68 -0.71 3.45
C ILE A 80 3.02 -1.43 3.60
N ALA A 81 4.06 -0.95 2.90
CA ALA A 81 5.40 -1.49 3.02
C ALA A 81 5.90 -1.46 4.47
N SER A 82 5.74 -0.32 5.15
CA SER A 82 6.12 -0.15 6.56
C SER A 82 5.33 -1.09 7.47
N GLN A 83 4.03 -1.24 7.23
CA GLN A 83 3.16 -2.12 8.01
C GLN A 83 3.54 -3.60 7.86
N ALA A 84 4.01 -4.01 6.67
CA ALA A 84 4.48 -5.38 6.42
C ALA A 84 5.94 -5.62 6.80
N TYR A 85 6.76 -4.59 6.97
CA TYR A 85 8.21 -4.73 7.09
C TYR A 85 8.66 -5.39 8.41
N GLY A 86 9.20 -6.61 8.28
CA GLY A 86 10.10 -7.29 9.22
C GLY A 86 9.42 -8.02 10.38
N PRO A 87 9.40 -9.37 10.43
CA PRO A 87 8.70 -10.16 11.46
C PRO A 87 9.32 -10.06 12.87
N SER A 88 10.54 -9.53 13.01
CA SER A 88 11.18 -9.27 14.30
C SER A 88 10.82 -7.92 14.92
N ALA A 89 10.27 -6.98 14.13
CA ALA A 89 9.86 -5.64 14.58
C ALA A 89 8.39 -5.32 14.26
N CYS A 90 7.72 -6.18 13.50
CA CYS A 90 6.32 -6.05 13.12
C CYS A 90 5.46 -6.90 14.08
N PRO A 91 4.47 -6.29 14.76
CA PRO A 91 3.53 -7.06 15.56
C PRO A 91 2.70 -7.98 14.63
N PRO A 92 2.38 -9.23 15.02
CA PRO A 92 1.67 -10.17 14.14
C PRO A 92 0.37 -9.61 13.57
N GLU A 93 -0.34 -8.78 14.33
CA GLU A 93 -1.60 -8.14 13.93
C GLU A 93 -1.43 -7.23 12.71
N ALA A 94 -0.27 -6.57 12.57
CA ALA A 94 0.03 -5.71 11.44
C ALA A 94 0.16 -6.50 10.14
N LEU A 95 0.84 -7.65 10.13
CA LEU A 95 0.88 -8.49 8.94
C LEU A 95 -0.48 -9.13 8.63
N VAL A 96 -1.22 -9.59 9.66
CA VAL A 96 -2.58 -10.12 9.48
C VAL A 96 -3.46 -9.08 8.77
N SER A 97 -3.54 -7.87 9.30
CA SER A 97 -4.36 -6.80 8.70
C SER A 97 -3.98 -6.48 7.25
N VAL A 98 -2.68 -6.48 6.89
CA VAL A 98 -2.21 -6.26 5.51
C VAL A 98 -2.70 -7.36 4.57
N LEU A 99 -2.61 -8.63 4.98
CA LEU A 99 -2.98 -9.76 4.14
C LEU A 99 -4.52 -9.92 4.05
N GLU A 100 -5.23 -9.76 5.17
CA GLU A 100 -6.70 -9.78 5.20
C GLU A 100 -7.31 -8.63 4.38
N ALA A 101 -6.67 -7.47 4.36
CA ALA A 101 -7.08 -6.35 3.51
C ALA A 101 -6.84 -6.58 2.01
N GLN A 102 -6.26 -7.72 1.59
CA GLN A 102 -5.91 -8.01 0.19
C GLN A 102 -4.93 -6.99 -0.40
N ALA A 103 -4.02 -6.46 0.43
CA ALA A 103 -3.01 -5.52 -0.03
C ALA A 103 -2.12 -6.03 -1.18
N PRO A 104 -1.66 -7.30 -1.20
CA PRO A 104 -0.91 -7.85 -2.33
C PRO A 104 -1.65 -7.72 -3.68
N GLN A 105 -2.92 -8.10 -3.70
CA GLN A 105 -3.78 -8.06 -4.90
C GLN A 105 -4.03 -6.62 -5.35
N ALA A 106 -4.26 -5.70 -4.40
CA ALA A 106 -4.42 -4.29 -4.69
C ALA A 106 -3.12 -3.68 -5.29
N LEU A 107 -1.94 -4.05 -4.77
CA LEU A 107 -0.64 -3.63 -5.30
C LEU A 107 -0.38 -4.21 -6.70
N LEU A 108 -0.69 -5.48 -6.93
CA LEU A 108 -0.62 -6.10 -8.25
C LEU A 108 -1.54 -5.40 -9.26
N THR A 109 -2.78 -5.11 -8.85
CA THR A 109 -3.75 -4.41 -9.69
C THR A 109 -3.22 -3.03 -10.09
N ALA A 110 -2.64 -2.29 -9.14
CA ALA A 110 -2.02 -1.00 -9.40
C ALA A 110 -0.84 -1.09 -10.40
N LEU A 111 -0.02 -2.15 -10.32
CA LEU A 111 1.12 -2.37 -11.22
C LEU A 111 0.71 -2.80 -12.64
N LYS A 112 -0.48 -3.41 -12.79
CA LYS A 112 -1.06 -3.72 -14.11
C LYS A 112 -1.49 -2.47 -14.89
N ASP A 113 -1.75 -1.34 -14.22
CA ASP A 113 -2.17 -0.09 -14.88
C ASP A 113 -1.00 0.55 -15.65
N GLU A 114 -1.17 0.75 -16.96
CA GLU A 114 -0.17 1.37 -17.84
C GLU A 114 0.27 2.77 -17.35
N ARG A 115 -0.64 3.53 -16.72
CA ARG A 115 -0.32 4.85 -16.16
C ARG A 115 0.68 4.75 -15.01
N THR A 116 0.56 3.71 -14.20
CA THR A 116 1.52 3.42 -13.15
C THR A 116 2.90 3.20 -13.74
N GLN A 117 2.97 2.41 -14.82
CA GLN A 117 4.23 2.05 -15.50
C GLN A 117 4.92 3.27 -16.13
N ALA A 118 4.15 4.28 -16.56
CA ALA A 118 4.68 5.54 -17.05
C ALA A 118 5.36 6.40 -15.95
N VAL A 119 5.08 6.15 -14.67
CA VAL A 119 5.56 6.95 -13.54
C VAL A 119 6.55 6.13 -12.71
N SER A 120 7.85 6.27 -12.99
CA SER A 120 8.89 5.42 -12.39
C SER A 120 8.91 5.45 -10.86
N ARG A 121 8.63 6.62 -10.25
CA ARG A 121 8.60 6.75 -8.77
C ARG A 121 7.46 5.95 -8.14
N LEU A 122 6.28 6.00 -8.76
CA LEU A 122 5.11 5.27 -8.28
C LEU A 122 5.29 3.77 -8.48
N THR A 123 5.75 3.35 -9.66
CA THR A 123 6.09 1.95 -9.95
C THR A 123 7.08 1.39 -8.92
N LEU A 124 8.12 2.15 -8.60
CA LEU A 124 9.13 1.75 -7.61
C LEU A 124 8.54 1.63 -6.19
N ALA A 125 7.69 2.57 -5.78
CA ALA A 125 7.02 2.53 -4.47
C ALA A 125 6.12 1.29 -4.33
N LEU A 126 5.29 1.02 -5.35
CA LEU A 126 4.39 -0.14 -5.40
C LEU A 126 5.16 -1.46 -5.42
N THR A 127 6.22 -1.55 -6.23
CA THR A 127 7.07 -2.75 -6.30
C THR A 127 7.76 -3.03 -4.96
N ARG A 128 8.26 -1.99 -4.29
CA ARG A 128 8.88 -2.13 -2.96
C ARG A 128 7.86 -2.57 -1.90
N ALA A 129 6.65 -2.02 -1.95
CA ALA A 129 5.57 -2.44 -1.07
C ALA A 129 5.20 -3.92 -1.30
N LEU A 130 4.99 -4.32 -2.57
CA LEU A 130 4.66 -5.70 -2.91
C LEU A 130 5.75 -6.65 -2.45
N ARG A 131 7.02 -6.31 -2.70
CA ARG A 131 8.16 -7.09 -2.21
C ARG A 131 8.16 -7.21 -0.69
N ALA A 132 7.94 -6.12 0.04
CA ALA A 132 7.91 -6.15 1.50
C ALA A 132 6.82 -7.10 2.03
N VAL A 133 5.62 -7.05 1.44
CA VAL A 133 4.50 -7.91 1.83
C VAL A 133 4.77 -9.37 1.50
N ILE A 134 5.23 -9.68 0.27
CA ILE A 134 5.56 -11.04 -0.16
C ILE A 134 6.69 -11.62 0.70
N THR A 135 7.74 -10.85 0.99
CA THR A 135 8.82 -11.28 1.87
C THR A 135 8.28 -11.62 3.25
N ALA A 136 7.50 -10.72 3.88
CA ALA A 136 6.96 -10.98 5.22
C ALA A 136 6.03 -12.21 5.25
N ALA A 137 5.21 -12.40 4.22
CA ALA A 137 4.39 -13.60 4.06
C ALA A 137 5.25 -14.86 3.91
N ALA A 138 6.27 -14.83 3.05
CA ALA A 138 7.20 -15.93 2.84
C ALA A 138 7.99 -16.28 4.10
N GLU A 139 8.43 -15.29 4.89
CA GLU A 139 9.09 -15.51 6.18
C GLU A 139 8.16 -16.17 7.21
N THR A 140 6.86 -15.86 7.13
CA THR A 140 5.82 -16.43 8.01
C THR A 140 5.57 -17.92 7.73
N ILE A 141 5.58 -18.33 6.46
CA ILE A 141 5.26 -19.71 6.05
C ILE A 141 6.48 -20.55 5.67
N GLY A 142 7.64 -19.91 5.49
CA GLY A 142 8.84 -20.50 4.92
C GLY A 142 9.38 -21.69 5.73
N PRO A 143 10.08 -22.62 5.06
CA PRO A 143 10.70 -23.75 5.74
C PRO A 143 11.76 -23.26 6.74
N GLY A 144 11.80 -23.84 7.94
CA GLY A 144 12.72 -23.42 9.01
C GLY A 144 14.22 -23.54 8.66
N ARG A 145 14.56 -24.15 7.52
CA ARG A 145 15.93 -24.21 6.98
C ARG A 145 16.38 -22.90 6.33
N TRP A 146 15.48 -21.94 6.12
CA TRP A 146 15.78 -20.61 5.56
C TRP A 146 16.21 -19.60 6.62
N HIS A 147 16.52 -20.05 7.84
CA HIS A 147 16.96 -19.20 8.96
C HIS A 147 15.93 -18.14 9.41
N PHE A 148 14.68 -18.21 8.93
CA PHE A 148 13.59 -17.38 9.42
C PHE A 148 13.13 -17.85 10.80
N LEU A 149 12.80 -16.89 11.67
CA LEU A 149 12.25 -17.15 13.01
C LEU A 149 10.91 -17.85 12.88
N ARG A 150 10.93 -19.18 13.02
CA ARG A 150 9.76 -20.03 12.87
C ARG A 150 8.83 -19.86 14.07
N ASN A 151 7.75 -19.11 13.92
CA ASN A 151 6.60 -19.21 14.80
C ASN A 151 5.48 -20.01 14.09
N PRO A 152 5.36 -21.33 14.32
CA PRO A 152 4.31 -22.14 13.71
C PRO A 152 2.90 -21.75 14.18
N ALA A 153 2.79 -20.98 15.27
CA ALA A 153 1.56 -20.40 15.77
C ALA A 153 1.36 -18.93 15.33
N HIS A 154 2.14 -18.43 14.37
CA HIS A 154 1.96 -17.07 13.87
C HIS A 154 0.55 -16.94 13.24
N PRO A 155 -0.25 -15.94 13.64
CA PRO A 155 -1.64 -15.84 13.24
C PRO A 155 -1.81 -15.68 11.72
N ALA A 156 -0.92 -14.93 11.07
CA ALA A 156 -0.99 -14.68 9.62
C ALA A 156 -0.61 -15.88 8.72
N ARG A 157 -0.37 -17.09 9.26
CA ARG A 157 0.18 -18.20 8.46
C ARG A 157 -0.76 -18.68 7.35
N MET A 158 -2.06 -18.74 7.62
CA MET A 158 -3.02 -19.21 6.63
C MET A 158 -3.14 -18.20 5.49
N GLU A 159 -3.30 -16.93 5.84
CA GLU A 159 -3.42 -15.81 4.91
C GLU A 159 -2.15 -15.66 4.08
N ALA A 160 -0.98 -15.76 4.72
CA ALA A 160 0.31 -15.72 4.02
C ALA A 160 0.45 -16.88 3.03
N ARG A 161 -0.05 -18.08 3.36
CA ARG A 161 -0.03 -19.22 2.45
C ARG A 161 -0.91 -18.95 1.22
N LEU A 162 -2.14 -18.51 1.43
CA LEU A 162 -3.07 -18.19 0.35
C LEU A 162 -2.53 -17.08 -0.56
N VAL A 163 -1.98 -16.01 0.03
CA VAL A 163 -1.37 -14.92 -0.73
C VAL A 163 -0.18 -15.40 -1.54
N ILE A 164 0.72 -16.20 -0.97
CA ILE A 164 1.87 -16.72 -1.73
C ILE A 164 1.41 -17.66 -2.85
N GLU A 165 0.42 -18.51 -2.62
CA GLU A 165 -0.16 -19.37 -3.68
C GLU A 165 -0.77 -18.53 -4.81
N ASP A 166 -1.46 -17.44 -4.48
CA ASP A 166 -2.07 -16.53 -5.45
C ASP A 166 -1.04 -15.68 -6.22
N MET A 167 -0.09 -15.06 -5.52
CA MET A 167 0.96 -14.20 -6.12
C MET A 167 1.89 -14.98 -7.05
N PHE A 168 2.14 -16.25 -6.77
CA PHE A 168 2.96 -17.13 -7.60
C PHE A 168 2.14 -18.02 -8.54
N SER A 169 0.86 -17.71 -8.74
CA SER A 169 0.08 -18.22 -9.87
C SER A 169 0.61 -17.66 -11.20
N ASN A 170 0.21 -18.25 -12.33
CA ASN A 170 0.61 -17.76 -13.65
C ASN A 170 0.26 -16.27 -13.85
N GLU A 171 -0.95 -15.86 -13.44
CA GLU A 171 -1.41 -14.47 -13.58
C GLU A 171 -0.62 -13.48 -12.70
N GLY A 172 -0.24 -13.90 -11.49
CA GLY A 172 0.61 -13.08 -10.62
C GLY A 172 2.03 -12.94 -11.17
N LEU A 173 2.59 -14.03 -11.70
CA LEU A 173 3.93 -14.06 -12.27
C LEU A 173 4.06 -13.21 -13.54
N GLU A 174 3.03 -13.14 -14.39
CA GLU A 174 3.03 -12.26 -15.57
C GLU A 174 3.28 -10.79 -15.20
N VAL A 175 2.78 -10.36 -14.03
CA VAL A 175 3.01 -9.00 -13.53
C VAL A 175 4.33 -8.88 -12.80
N ILE A 176 4.69 -9.85 -11.95
CA ILE A 176 5.86 -9.75 -11.06
C ILE A 176 7.17 -9.92 -11.82
N LEU A 177 7.25 -10.86 -12.77
CA LEU A 177 8.49 -11.22 -13.46
C LEU A 177 9.19 -10.03 -14.15
N PRO A 178 8.48 -9.14 -14.87
CA PRO A 178 9.10 -7.93 -15.45
C PRO A 178 9.84 -7.08 -14.42
N TYR A 179 9.33 -6.97 -13.19
CA TYR A 179 9.95 -6.17 -12.12
C TYR A 179 11.09 -6.88 -11.40
N LEU A 180 11.20 -8.21 -11.55
CA LEU A 180 12.35 -8.99 -11.07
C LEU A 180 13.54 -8.92 -12.06
N TRP A 181 13.29 -8.53 -13.31
CA TRP A 181 14.30 -8.50 -14.37
C TRP A 181 15.19 -7.25 -14.36
N HIS A 182 15.10 -6.36 -13.36
CA HIS A 182 16.01 -5.21 -13.30
C HIS A 182 17.36 -5.56 -12.66
N PRO A 183 18.48 -5.59 -13.43
CA PRO A 183 19.79 -5.34 -12.86
C PRO A 183 19.82 -3.87 -12.43
N GLU A 184 19.95 -3.57 -11.14
CA GLU A 184 20.46 -2.23 -10.79
C GLU A 184 21.86 -2.10 -11.41
N PRO A 185 22.17 -1.04 -12.17
CA PRO A 185 23.55 -0.64 -12.35
C PRO A 185 24.07 -0.24 -10.97
N ASP A 186 24.89 -1.12 -10.42
CA ASP A 186 25.76 -0.97 -9.26
C ASP A 186 25.86 0.48 -8.73
N VAL A 187 25.18 0.78 -7.63
CA VAL A 187 25.27 2.05 -6.87
C VAL A 187 26.69 2.27 -6.28
N ARG A 188 27.66 1.40 -6.58
CA ARG A 188 29.05 1.45 -6.11
C ARG A 188 30.07 2.09 -7.04
N ARG A 189 29.67 2.83 -8.09
CA ARG A 189 30.61 3.64 -8.89
C ARG A 189 30.30 5.12 -8.81
N ASN A 190 30.45 5.68 -7.60
CA ASN A 190 30.72 7.10 -7.37
C ASN A 190 31.36 7.27 -5.98
N VAL A 191 32.50 6.62 -5.78
CA VAL A 191 33.52 7.12 -4.85
C VAL A 191 34.68 7.55 -5.73
N ASN A 192 34.74 8.86 -5.97
CA ASN A 192 35.74 9.54 -6.78
C ASN A 192 37.14 9.42 -6.17
N ASN A 193 38.14 9.07 -7.00
CA ASN A 193 39.42 9.77 -7.23
C ASN A 193 40.48 8.81 -7.78
#